data_AF-A0A419FNE5-F1
#
_entry.id   AF-A0A419FNE5-F1
#
_cell.length_a   1.000
_cell.length_b   1.000
_cell.length_c   1.000
_cell.angle_alpha   90.00
_cell.angle_beta   90.00
_cell.angle_gamma   90.00
#
_symmetry.space_group_name_H-M   'P 1'
#
loop_
_entity.id
_entity.type
_entity.pdbx_description
1 polymer ?
#
loop_
_entity_poly.entity_id
_entity_poly.type
_entity_poly.pdbx_seq_one_letter_code
_entity_poly.pdbx_strand_id
1 'polypeptide(L)' 'MNRFLLFRLIGFLGAVLVLAGYYLFWISPDTEIVTVIRRTRAAILVNLIGTLMIIFYLYKRQS' A
#
# COMPACT_ATOMS: atom_id res chain seq x y z
N MET A 1 8.60 -19.34 -16.36
CA MET A 1 7.74 -19.50 -15.15
C MET A 1 7.98 -18.43 -14.08
N ASN A 2 9.24 -18.09 -13.75
CA ASN A 2 9.54 -17.15 -12.64
C ASN A 2 9.00 -15.72 -12.82
N ARG A 3 9.03 -15.14 -14.02
CA ARG A 3 8.57 -13.75 -14.24
C ARG A 3 7.07 -13.57 -13.94
N PHE A 4 6.25 -14.56 -14.30
CA PHE A 4 4.80 -14.53 -14.08
C PHE A 4 4.44 -14.57 -12.59
N LEU A 5 5.11 -15.42 -11.81
CA LEU A 5 4.94 -15.48 -10.35
C LEU A 5 5.38 -14.18 -9.68
N LEU A 6 6.46 -13.57 -10.17
CA LEU A 6 7.00 -12.31 -9.67
C LEU A 6 5.99 -11.15 -9.82
N PHE A 7 5.34 -11.03 -10.99
CA PHE A 7 4.32 -10.00 -11.19
C PHE A 7 3.08 -10.20 -10.30
N ARG A 8 2.63 -11.45 -10.11
CA ARG A 8 1.52 -11.75 -9.18
C ARG A 8 1.87 -11.39 -7.73
N LEU A 9 3.10 -11.67 -7.32
CA LEU A 9 3.59 -11.30 -5.99
C LEU A 9 3.58 -9.78 -5.79
N ILE A 10 3.98 -9.00 -6.80
CA ILE A 10 3.92 -7.53 -6.74
C ILE A 10 2.49 -7.03 -6.56
N GLY A 11 1.52 -7.59 -7.30
CA GLY A 11 0.11 -7.25 -7.13
C GLY A 11 -0.42 -7.58 -5.72
N PHE A 12 -0.06 -8.75 -5.20
CA PHE A 12 -0.43 -9.17 -3.84
C PHE A 12 0.18 -8.25 -2.77
N LEU A 13 1.48 -7.96 -2.85
CA LEU A 13 2.15 -7.05 -1.93
C LEU A 13 1.56 -5.63 -1.99
N GLY A 14 1.22 -5.16 -3.19
CA GLY A 14 0.53 -3.88 -3.36
C GLY A 14 -0.81 -3.82 -2.63
N ALA A 15 -1.62 -4.89 -2.73
CA ALA A 15 -2.89 -4.98 -2.00
C ALA A 15 -2.70 -5.00 -0.48
N VAL A 16 -1.71 -5.77 0.01
CA VAL A 16 -1.36 -5.81 1.45
C VAL A 16 -0.94 -4.43 1.95
N LEU A 17 -0.14 -3.69 1.18
CA LEU A 17 0.27 -2.33 1.55
C LEU A 17 -0.93 -1.38 1.62
N VAL A 18 -1.86 -1.44 0.67
CA VAL A 18 -3.08 -0.60 0.72
C VAL A 18 -3.89 -0.91 1.98
N LEU A 19 -4.10 -2.19 2.31
CA LEU A 19 -4.81 -2.57 3.53
C LEU A 19 -4.09 -2.10 4.79
N ALA A 20 -2.76 -2.20 4.84
CA ALA A 20 -1.95 -1.68 5.95
C ALA A 20 -2.06 -0.15 6.07
N GLY A 21 -2.07 0.58 4.95
CA GLY A 21 -2.27 2.02 4.90
C GLY A 21 -3.64 2.43 5.47
N TYR A 22 -4.71 1.71 5.12
CA TYR A 22 -6.04 1.93 5.72
C TYR A 22 -6.06 1.64 7.23
N TYR A 23 -5.41 0.55 7.65
CA TYR A 23 -5.33 0.20 9.06
C TYR A 23 -4.62 1.26 9.90
N LEU A 24 -3.59 1.93 9.35
CA LEU A 24 -2.91 3.04 10.03
C LEU A 24 -3.83 4.23 10.31
N PHE A 25 -4.92 4.42 9.57
CA PHE A 25 -5.92 5.44 9.91
C PHE A 25 -6.82 5.04 11.08
N TRP A 26 -6.97 3.74 11.33
CA TRP A 26 -7.95 3.18 12.28
C TRP A 26 -7.35 2.73 13.62
N ILE A 27 -6.04 2.49 13.69
CA ILE A 27 -5.43 1.74 14.80
C ILE A 27 -5.50 2.42 16.18
N SER A 28 -5.61 3.75 16.25
CA SER A 28 -5.63 4.45 17.55
C SER A 28 -6.26 5.85 17.47
N PRO A 29 -7.11 6.24 18.44
CA PRO A 29 -7.45 7.63 18.67
C PRO A 29 -6.21 8.34 19.26
N ASP A 30 -5.42 8.94 18.39
CA ASP A 30 -4.24 9.70 18.80
C ASP A 30 -4.69 10.99 19.51
N THR A 31 -4.15 11.22 20.71
CA THR A 31 -4.46 12.40 21.53
C THR A 31 -3.60 13.62 21.17
N GLU A 32 -2.49 13.40 20.45
CA GLU A 32 -1.55 14.46 20.07
C GLU A 32 -1.56 14.72 18.56
N ILE A 33 -1.74 15.97 18.15
CA ILE A 33 -1.78 16.39 16.74
C ILE A 33 -0.51 15.97 15.97
N VAL A 34 0.66 16.01 16.62
CA VAL A 34 1.94 15.66 15.99
C VAL A 34 1.97 14.18 15.59
N THR A 35 1.41 13.30 16.44
CA THR A 35 1.34 11.86 16.16
C THR A 35 0.37 11.55 15.03
N VAL A 36 -0.80 12.22 15.00
CA VAL A 36 -1.79 12.15 13.91
C VAL A 36 -1.14 12.51 12.56
N ILE A 37 -0.41 13.63 12.50
CA ILE A 37 0.24 14.09 11.26
C ILE A 37 1.28 13.07 10.78
N ARG A 38 2.13 12.56 11.67
CA ARG A 38 3.17 11.59 11.32
C ARG A 38 2.54 10.30 10.78
N ARG A 39 1.51 9.79 11.45
CA ARG A 39 0.80 8.58 11.05
C ARG A 39 0.05 8.76 9.73
N THR A 40 -0.62 9.89 9.56
CA THR A 40 -1.31 10.25 8.31
C THR A 40 -0.35 10.30 7.14
N ARG A 41 0.83 10.91 7.31
CA ARG A 41 1.87 10.92 6.27
C ARG A 41 2.35 9.51 5.92
N ALA A 42 2.58 8.67 6.93
CA ALA A 42 2.96 7.27 6.71
C ALA A 42 1.86 6.49 5.98
N ALA A 43 0.60 6.65 6.38
CA ALA A 43 -0.55 6.00 5.76
C ALA A 43 -0.72 6.41 4.29
N ILE A 44 -0.56 7.70 3.98
CA ILE A 44 -0.60 8.21 2.59
C ILE A 44 0.53 7.61 1.75
N LEU A 45 1.77 7.62 2.26
CA LEU A 45 2.92 7.05 1.56
C LEU A 45 2.75 5.56 1.28
N VAL A 46 2.33 4.80 2.29
CA VAL A 46 2.10 3.35 2.17
C VAL A 46 1.00 3.05 1.14
N ASN A 47 -0.11 3.79 1.19
CA ASN A 47 -1.19 3.65 0.21
C ASN A 47 -0.75 4.01 -1.21
N LEU A 48 0.04 5.07 -1.38
CA LEU A 48 0.56 5.48 -2.67
C LEU A 48 1.45 4.38 -3.28
N ILE A 49 2.39 3.84 -2.49
CA ILE A 49 3.28 2.76 -2.94
C ILE A 49 2.46 1.52 -3.30
N GLY A 50 1.53 1.09 -2.43
CA GLY A 50 0.68 -0.06 -2.68
C GLY A 50 -0.15 0.09 -3.96
N THR A 51 -0.70 1.28 -4.19
CA THR A 51 -1.49 1.60 -5.39
C THR A 51 -0.63 1.54 -6.65
N LEU A 52 0.58 2.11 -6.63
CA LEU A 52 1.52 2.05 -7.77
C LEU A 52 1.92 0.61 -8.11
N MET A 53 2.14 -0.25 -7.10
CA MET A 53 2.43 -1.67 -7.32
C MET A 53 1.26 -2.41 -7.98
N ILE A 54 0.02 -2.11 -7.57
CA ILE A 54 -1.18 -2.67 -8.18
C ILE A 54 -1.31 -2.20 -9.63
N ILE A 55 -1.14 -0.90 -9.89
CA ILE A 55 -1.19 -0.35 -11.27
C ILE A 55 -0.14 -1.02 -12.14
N PHE A 56 1.10 -1.15 -11.65
CA PHE A 56 2.18 -1.82 -12.38
C PHE A 56 1.85 -3.28 -12.69
N TYR A 57 1.29 -4.01 -11.71
CA TYR A 57 0.84 -5.38 -11.91
C TYR A 57 -0.26 -5.47 -12.99
N LEU A 58 -1.27 -4.60 -12.92
CA LEU A 58 -2.36 -4.58 -13.90
C LEU A 58 -1.86 -4.24 -15.30
N TYR A 59 -0.97 -3.26 -15.42
CA TYR A 59 -0.33 -2.88 -16.67
C TYR A 59 0.47 -4.05 -17.28
N LYS A 60 1.28 -4.73 -16.47
CA LYS A 60 2.07 -5.90 -16.91
C LYS A 60 1.24 -7.16 -17.14
N ARG A 61 0.02 -7.24 -16.64
CA ARG A 61 -0.92 -8.32 -16.94
C ARG A 61 -1.56 -8.15 -18.32
N GLN A 62 -1.74 -6.91 -18.78
CA GLN A 62 -2.40 -6.60 -20.06
C GLN A 62 -1.43 -6.61 -21.25
N SER A 63 -0.17 -6.23 -21.04
CA SER A 63 0.90 -6.22 -22.06
C SER A 63 1.53 -7.60 -22.27
#